data_AF-A0A9W9Z172-F1
#
_entry.id   AF-A0A9W9Z172-F1
#
_cell.length_a   1.000
_cell.length_b   1.000
_cell.length_c   1.000
_cell.angle_alpha   90.00
_cell.angle_beta   90.00
_cell.angle_gamma   90.00
#
_symmetry.space_group_name_H-M   'P 1'
#
loop_
_entity.id
_entity.type
_entity.pdbx_description
1 polymer ?
#
loop_
_entity_poly.entity_id
_entity_poly.type
_entity_poly.pdbx_seq_one_letter_code
_entity_poly.pdbx_strand_id
1 'polypeptide(L)'
;MLHAGNLRNDELDYLYFKIDRIEHILALSLQVVDIECSVFQHVRNAKELIAHEFDRVSNTDDQALCTEKVYSGNRRRPRYDVQEAQLQFFVGFGFKVPDMAKMLAVSQATVNRRLRDYGISLSTKFCQMSDSELDEVIKNVKEHFPRSGYRVTLGILRSMGYHVQELRVRESLRRVDIEGVLMRSLQLQIIHRRKYTVYGPNALWHVDTNHKLISDIRRFLLREGS
;
A
#
# COMPACT_ATOMS: atom_id res chain seq x y z
N MET A 1 0.91 -22.05 39.69
CA MET A 1 2.18 -22.17 38.95
C MET A 1 1.91 -21.75 37.51
N LEU A 2 2.15 -20.48 37.18
CA LEU A 2 1.93 -19.93 35.84
C LEU A 2 3.09 -20.39 34.95
N HIS A 3 2.79 -21.18 33.90
CA HIS A 3 3.75 -21.49 32.84
C HIS A 3 4.19 -20.18 32.19
N ALA A 4 5.47 -19.84 32.32
CA ALA A 4 6.12 -18.86 31.47
C ALA A 4 6.14 -19.44 30.04
N GLY A 5 5.11 -19.14 29.25
CA GLY A 5 5.06 -19.51 27.85
C GLY A 5 6.03 -18.63 27.07
N ASN A 6 7.04 -19.24 26.45
CA ASN A 6 7.91 -18.55 25.49
C ASN A 6 7.04 -17.90 24.40
N LEU A 7 7.28 -16.61 24.15
CA LEU A 7 6.61 -15.86 23.08
C LEU A 7 6.95 -16.48 21.73
N ARG A 8 5.95 -16.62 20.86
CA ARG A 8 6.16 -17.13 19.49
C ARG A 8 6.80 -16.04 18.63
N ASN A 9 7.53 -16.42 17.58
CA ASN A 9 8.26 -15.48 16.73
C ASN A 9 7.32 -14.43 16.07
N ASP A 10 6.10 -14.83 15.70
CA ASP A 10 5.06 -13.93 15.17
C ASP A 10 4.57 -12.89 16.19
N GLU A 11 4.56 -13.24 17.49
CA GLU A 11 4.19 -12.33 18.58
C GLU A 11 5.32 -11.33 18.86
N LEU A 12 6.58 -11.77 18.79
CA LEU A 12 7.76 -10.90 18.92
C LEU A 12 7.88 -9.91 17.77
N ASP A 13 7.73 -10.36 16.52
CA ASP A 13 7.71 -9.50 15.34
C ASP A 13 6.61 -8.42 15.43
N TYR A 14 5.42 -8.82 15.91
CA TYR A 14 4.31 -7.90 16.11
C TYR A 14 4.61 -6.86 17.20
N LEU A 15 5.19 -7.27 18.32
CA LEU A 15 5.56 -6.37 19.40
C LEU A 15 6.66 -5.40 18.95
N TYR A 16 7.65 -5.88 18.21
CA TYR A 16 8.71 -5.03 17.64
C TYR A 16 8.12 -3.96 16.71
N PHE A 17 7.28 -4.37 15.77
CA PHE A 17 6.56 -3.45 14.88
C PHE A 17 5.73 -2.42 15.66
N LYS A 18 5.09 -2.83 16.75
CA LYS A 18 4.30 -1.94 17.61
C LYS A 18 5.15 -0.89 18.29
N ILE A 19 6.30 -1.27 18.86
CA ILE A 19 7.18 -0.35 19.56
C ILE A 19 7.82 0.63 18.58
N ASP A 20 8.31 0.16 17.44
CA ASP A 20 8.83 1.02 16.37
C ASP A 20 7.78 2.04 15.90
N ARG A 21 6.53 1.61 15.77
CA ARG A 21 5.43 2.51 15.43
C ARG A 21 5.19 3.56 16.51
N ILE A 22 5.24 3.20 17.79
CA ILE A 22 5.06 4.15 18.90
C ILE A 22 6.21 5.16 18.91
N GLU A 23 7.45 4.71 18.80
CA GLU A 23 8.62 5.58 18.72
C GLU A 23 8.50 6.56 17.54
N HIS A 24 8.08 6.08 16.37
CA HIS A 24 7.87 6.94 15.21
C HIS A 24 6.79 8.01 15.47
N ILE A 25 5.68 7.64 16.11
CA ILE A 25 4.63 8.61 16.47
C ILE A 25 5.16 9.63 17.48
N LEU A 26 5.88 9.19 18.50
CA LEU A 26 6.47 10.07 19.52
C LEU A 26 7.44 11.08 18.90
N ALA A 27 8.30 10.62 17.99
CA ALA A 27 9.24 11.46 17.26
C ALA A 27 8.53 12.52 16.41
N LEU A 28 7.37 12.19 15.82
CA LEU A 28 6.55 13.14 15.07
C LEU A 28 5.83 14.14 15.99
N SER A 29 5.35 13.69 17.15
CA SER A 29 4.60 14.54 18.07
C SER A 29 5.45 15.59 18.78
N LEU A 30 6.77 15.40 18.89
CA LEU A 30 7.69 16.43 19.40
C LEU A 30 7.63 17.75 18.64
N GLN A 31 7.17 17.74 17.38
CA GLN A 31 7.02 18.95 16.57
C GLN A 31 5.79 19.77 16.94
N VAL A 32 4.87 19.21 17.74
CA VAL A 32 3.55 19.79 18.03
C VAL A 32 3.28 19.89 19.52
N VAL A 33 3.80 18.95 20.32
CA VAL A 33 3.51 18.82 21.76
C VAL A 33 4.80 18.51 22.49
N ASP A 34 4.98 19.13 23.67
CA ASP A 34 6.08 18.80 24.57
C ASP A 34 5.77 17.47 25.30
N ILE A 35 6.72 16.53 25.26
CA ILE A 35 6.53 15.17 25.77
C ILE A 35 7.63 14.89 26.79
N GLU A 36 7.23 14.43 27.97
CA GLU A 36 8.17 14.08 29.02
C GLU A 36 9.19 13.02 28.57
N CYS A 37 10.46 13.24 28.93
CA CYS A 37 11.55 12.30 28.69
C CYS A 37 11.29 10.90 29.27
N SER A 38 10.45 10.81 30.30
CA SER A 38 9.99 9.56 30.91
C SER A 38 9.38 8.63 29.85
N VAL A 39 8.55 9.14 28.94
CA VAL A 39 7.85 8.35 27.91
C VAL A 39 8.84 7.69 26.95
N PHE A 40 9.87 8.44 26.51
CA PHE A 40 10.92 7.90 25.64
C PHE A 40 11.74 6.80 26.34
N GLN A 41 11.99 6.94 27.63
CA GLN A 41 12.70 5.92 28.41
C GLN A 41 11.90 4.61 28.48
N HIS A 42 10.57 4.67 28.65
CA HIS A 42 9.72 3.48 28.65
C HIS A 42 9.75 2.75 27.29
N VAL A 43 9.72 3.49 26.19
CA VAL A 43 9.81 2.91 24.83
C VAL A 43 11.17 2.26 24.60
N ARG A 44 12.26 2.90 25.02
CA ARG A 44 13.62 2.35 24.94
C ARG A 44 13.76 1.05 25.74
N ASN A 45 13.34 1.05 27.01
CA ASN A 45 13.38 -0.13 27.86
C ASN A 45 12.58 -1.29 27.24
N ALA A 46 11.43 -1.00 26.65
CA ALA A 46 10.60 -2.02 26.00
C ALA A 46 11.27 -2.60 24.73
N LYS A 47 12.02 -1.80 23.96
CA LYS A 47 12.84 -2.32 22.84
C LYS A 47 13.94 -3.26 23.30
N GLU A 48 14.65 -2.89 24.37
CA GLU A 48 15.74 -3.69 24.94
C GLU A 48 15.23 -5.06 25.39
N LEU A 49 14.06 -5.10 26.04
CA LEU A 49 13.40 -6.35 26.46
C LEU A 49 13.02 -7.25 25.28
N ILE A 50 12.52 -6.70 24.16
CA ILE A 50 12.20 -7.49 22.96
C ILE A 50 13.47 -7.99 22.28
N ALA A 51 14.51 -7.17 22.18
CA ALA A 51 15.78 -7.57 21.56
C ALA A 51 16.40 -8.78 22.29
N HIS A 52 16.35 -8.79 23.62
CA HIS A 52 16.80 -9.92 24.43
C HIS A 52 15.98 -11.21 24.23
N GLU A 53 14.69 -11.11 23.86
CA GLU A 53 13.85 -12.27 23.55
C GLU A 53 14.02 -12.75 22.09
N PHE A 54 14.38 -11.85 21.18
CA PHE A 54 14.65 -12.15 19.77
C PHE A 54 15.92 -13.00 19.58
N ASP A 55 16.97 -12.73 20.37
CA ASP A 55 18.21 -13.51 20.42
C ASP A 55 17.99 -14.97 20.86
N ARG A 56 16.82 -15.29 21.46
CA ARG A 56 16.49 -16.64 21.96
C ARG A 56 15.73 -17.50 20.95
N VAL A 57 15.23 -16.92 19.85
CA VAL A 57 14.28 -17.57 18.92
C VAL A 57 14.87 -17.80 17.52
N SER A 58 16.05 -17.26 17.23
CA SER A 58 16.71 -17.34 15.91
C SER A 58 17.50 -18.64 15.70
N ASN A 59 16.83 -19.78 15.53
CA ASN A 59 17.42 -21.01 14.96
C ASN A 59 16.31 -21.86 14.31
N THR A 60 15.94 -21.58 13.05
CA THR A 60 15.36 -22.59 12.13
C THR A 60 15.29 -22.07 10.68
N ASP A 61 15.88 -22.86 9.77
CA ASP A 61 15.96 -22.68 8.32
C ASP A 61 14.60 -22.75 7.61
N ASP A 62 14.45 -21.98 6.53
CA ASP A 62 13.42 -22.20 5.50
C ASP A 62 14.05 -22.17 4.09
N GLN A 63 14.31 -23.36 3.53
CA GLN A 63 14.69 -23.60 2.14
C GLN A 63 13.45 -23.91 1.30
N ALA A 64 13.20 -23.16 0.22
CA ALA A 64 12.20 -23.49 -0.79
C ALA A 64 12.84 -23.56 -2.18
N LEU A 65 12.66 -24.71 -2.85
CA LEU A 65 13.23 -25.05 -4.16
C LEU A 65 12.24 -24.76 -5.33
N CYS A 66 12.83 -24.30 -6.43
CA CYS A 66 12.46 -24.14 -7.85
C CYS A 66 11.11 -24.60 -8.43
N THR A 67 10.70 -23.94 -9.53
CA THR A 67 10.39 -24.64 -10.81
C THR A 67 10.32 -23.73 -12.05
N GLU A 68 10.84 -24.26 -13.16
CA GLU A 68 10.98 -23.68 -14.51
C GLU A 68 9.66 -23.68 -15.31
N LYS A 69 9.54 -22.80 -16.32
CA LYS A 69 8.46 -22.86 -17.32
C LYS A 69 9.03 -22.94 -18.74
N VAL A 70 8.69 -24.03 -19.41
CA VAL A 70 9.01 -24.36 -20.81
C VAL A 70 8.02 -23.69 -21.77
N TYR A 71 8.52 -23.18 -22.90
CA TYR A 71 7.77 -22.57 -24.00
C TYR A 71 7.32 -23.61 -25.04
N SER A 72 6.18 -23.38 -25.72
CA SER A 72 5.94 -23.98 -27.04
C SER A 72 5.03 -23.14 -27.97
N GLY A 73 5.49 -23.00 -29.22
CA GLY A 73 4.72 -23.24 -30.46
C GLY A 73 3.58 -22.28 -30.87
N ASN A 74 3.82 -21.46 -31.88
CA ASN A 74 2.88 -20.51 -32.51
C ASN A 74 1.56 -21.10 -33.08
N ARG A 75 0.47 -20.30 -33.04
CA ARG A 75 -0.52 -20.07 -34.12
C ARG A 75 -1.22 -18.71 -33.88
N ARG A 76 -1.15 -17.76 -34.84
CA ARG A 76 -1.53 -16.34 -34.62
C ARG A 76 -3.06 -16.14 -34.54
N ARG A 77 -3.50 -15.43 -33.50
CA ARG A 77 -4.86 -14.87 -33.30
C ARG A 77 -4.93 -13.43 -33.83
N PRO A 78 -6.10 -12.92 -34.25
CA PRO A 78 -6.27 -11.53 -34.70
C PRO A 78 -5.74 -10.48 -33.71
N ARG A 79 -5.33 -9.32 -34.24
CA ARG A 79 -4.72 -8.24 -33.44
C ARG A 79 -5.79 -7.55 -32.58
N TYR A 80 -5.55 -7.46 -31.27
CA TYR A 80 -6.35 -6.61 -30.38
C TYR A 80 -6.19 -5.14 -30.75
N ASP A 81 -7.30 -4.42 -30.86
CA ASP A 81 -7.32 -2.97 -31.02
C ASP A 81 -7.19 -2.29 -29.66
N VAL A 82 -5.95 -1.92 -29.31
CA VAL A 82 -5.64 -1.18 -28.08
C VAL A 82 -5.28 0.23 -28.54
N GLN A 83 -6.09 1.21 -28.16
CA GLN A 83 -5.91 2.59 -28.59
C GLN A 83 -4.72 3.24 -27.88
N GLU A 84 -4.04 4.14 -28.59
CA GLU A 84 -2.91 4.89 -28.05
C GLU A 84 -3.30 5.69 -26.80
N ALA A 85 -4.43 6.39 -26.84
CA ALA A 85 -4.94 7.18 -25.72
C ALA A 85 -5.15 6.34 -24.44
N GLN A 86 -5.56 5.07 -24.57
CA GLN A 86 -5.72 4.17 -23.43
C GLN A 86 -4.38 3.84 -22.79
N LEU A 87 -3.34 3.58 -23.59
CA LEU A 87 -2.00 3.30 -23.08
C LEU A 87 -1.35 4.54 -22.49
N GLN A 88 -1.51 5.72 -23.11
CA GLN A 88 -1.04 6.99 -22.56
C GLN A 88 -1.71 7.27 -21.20
N PHE A 89 -3.02 7.03 -21.09
CA PHE A 89 -3.74 7.11 -19.82
C PHE A 89 -3.14 6.16 -18.79
N PHE A 90 -3.00 4.87 -19.11
CA PHE A 90 -2.49 3.91 -18.13
C PHE A 90 -1.06 4.22 -17.67
N VAL A 91 -0.20 4.67 -18.59
CA VAL A 91 1.16 5.10 -18.26
C VAL A 91 1.13 6.36 -17.40
N GLY A 92 0.30 7.35 -17.74
CA GLY A 92 0.11 8.57 -16.96
C GLY A 92 -0.53 8.36 -15.58
N PHE A 93 -1.13 7.20 -15.31
CA PHE A 93 -1.58 6.82 -13.97
C PHE A 93 -0.59 5.88 -13.25
N GLY A 94 0.53 5.55 -13.89
CA GLY A 94 1.58 4.70 -13.33
C GLY A 94 1.22 3.20 -13.27
N PHE A 95 0.30 2.73 -14.09
CA PHE A 95 -0.02 1.30 -14.15
C PHE A 95 1.14 0.51 -14.76
N LYS A 96 1.48 -0.62 -14.12
CA LYS A 96 2.51 -1.52 -14.65
C LYS A 96 1.95 -2.35 -15.80
N VAL A 97 2.82 -2.84 -16.68
CA VAL A 97 2.44 -3.68 -17.83
C VAL A 97 1.56 -4.88 -17.45
N PRO A 98 1.80 -5.62 -16.35
CA PRO A 98 0.91 -6.68 -15.93
C PRO A 98 -0.51 -6.20 -15.58
N ASP A 99 -0.64 -5.01 -14.99
CA ASP A 99 -1.93 -4.44 -14.61
C ASP A 99 -2.68 -3.93 -15.83
N MET A 100 -1.99 -3.25 -16.75
CA MET A 100 -2.54 -2.85 -18.05
C MET A 100 -3.06 -4.05 -18.84
N ALA A 101 -2.28 -5.13 -18.89
CA ALA A 101 -2.65 -6.37 -19.57
C ALA A 101 -3.94 -6.98 -18.99
N LYS A 102 -4.07 -6.99 -17.66
CA LYS A 102 -5.29 -7.43 -16.96
C LYS A 102 -6.49 -6.53 -17.27
N MET A 103 -6.33 -5.21 -17.17
CA MET A 103 -7.41 -4.23 -17.42
C MET A 103 -7.89 -4.24 -18.87
N LEU A 104 -6.99 -4.47 -19.82
CA LEU A 104 -7.28 -4.56 -21.26
C LEU A 104 -7.67 -5.99 -21.70
N ALA A 105 -7.62 -6.98 -20.81
CA ALA A 105 -7.82 -8.40 -21.12
C ALA A 105 -6.94 -8.90 -22.30
N VAL A 106 -5.68 -8.45 -22.37
CA VAL A 106 -4.70 -8.84 -23.38
C VAL A 106 -3.43 -9.40 -22.75
N SER A 107 -2.55 -10.02 -23.55
CA SER A 107 -1.24 -10.46 -23.05
C SER A 107 -0.32 -9.26 -22.77
N GLN A 108 0.58 -9.39 -21.79
CA GLN A 108 1.64 -8.40 -21.54
C GLN A 108 2.48 -8.12 -22.79
N ALA A 109 2.72 -9.15 -23.62
CA ALA A 109 3.39 -9.01 -24.90
C ALA A 109 2.64 -8.07 -25.86
N THR A 110 1.31 -8.06 -25.83
CA THR A 110 0.48 -7.16 -26.66
C THR A 110 0.62 -5.71 -26.18
N VAL A 111 0.61 -5.47 -24.87
CA VAL A 111 0.82 -4.14 -24.27
C VAL A 111 2.21 -3.62 -24.62
N ASN A 112 3.27 -4.41 -24.37
CA ASN A 112 4.64 -4.04 -24.70
C ASN A 112 4.86 -3.75 -26.20
N ARG A 113 4.22 -4.54 -27.08
CA ARG A 113 4.26 -4.27 -28.52
C ARG A 113 3.63 -2.91 -28.83
N ARG A 114 2.41 -2.65 -28.36
CA ARG A 114 1.70 -1.40 -28.64
C ARG A 114 2.40 -0.17 -28.06
N LEU A 115 2.98 -0.27 -26.86
CA LEU A 115 3.80 0.79 -26.28
C LEU A 115 4.99 1.16 -27.19
N ARG A 116 5.65 0.16 -27.80
CA ARG A 116 6.71 0.39 -28.79
C ARG A 116 6.18 0.97 -30.10
N ASP A 117 5.08 0.43 -30.61
CA ASP A 117 4.46 0.90 -31.86
C ASP A 117 4.07 2.39 -31.76
N TYR A 118 3.64 2.84 -30.58
CA TYR A 118 3.27 4.23 -30.30
C TYR A 118 4.41 5.09 -29.71
N GLY A 119 5.61 4.53 -29.49
CA GLY A 119 6.71 5.27 -28.86
C GLY A 119 6.45 5.73 -27.41
N ILE A 120 5.52 5.10 -26.69
CA ILE A 120 5.16 5.45 -25.32
C ILE A 120 6.20 4.88 -24.34
N SER A 121 6.91 5.76 -23.64
CA SER A 121 7.86 5.37 -22.60
C SER A 121 7.14 5.00 -21.31
N LEU A 122 7.48 3.84 -20.74
CA LEU A 122 7.05 3.43 -19.39
C LEU A 122 7.82 4.14 -18.27
N SER A 123 8.91 4.84 -18.62
CA SER A 123 9.64 5.66 -17.67
C SER A 123 8.84 6.95 -17.46
N THR A 124 7.81 6.88 -16.63
CA THR A 124 7.26 8.07 -15.99
C THR A 124 8.36 8.69 -15.15
N LYS A 125 9.01 9.71 -15.71
CA LYS A 125 10.00 10.50 -14.97
C LYS A 125 9.26 11.18 -13.82
N PHE A 126 9.80 11.07 -12.61
CA PHE A 126 9.29 11.86 -11.51
C PHE A 126 9.44 13.34 -11.84
N CYS A 127 8.40 14.10 -11.51
CA CYS A 127 8.39 15.54 -11.67
C CYS A 127 9.57 16.13 -10.88
N GLN A 128 10.36 16.97 -11.55
CA GLN A 128 11.44 17.74 -10.91
C GLN A 128 10.85 18.99 -10.28
N MET A 129 9.94 18.80 -9.31
CA MET A 129 9.44 19.89 -8.48
C MET A 129 10.27 20.00 -7.21
N SER A 130 10.45 21.21 -6.69
CA SER A 130 11.07 21.47 -5.39
C SER A 130 10.14 21.05 -4.24
N ASP A 131 10.69 20.91 -3.03
CA ASP A 131 9.89 20.57 -1.85
C ASP A 131 8.92 21.69 -1.47
N SER A 132 9.30 22.96 -1.65
CA SER A 132 8.42 24.10 -1.38
C SER A 132 7.25 24.17 -2.35
N GLU A 133 7.47 23.94 -3.65
CA GLU A 133 6.38 23.87 -4.64
C GLU A 133 5.42 22.72 -4.33
N LEU A 134 5.96 21.55 -3.92
CA LEU A 134 5.14 20.42 -3.51
C LEU A 134 4.30 20.74 -2.27
N ASP A 135 4.88 21.44 -1.30
CA ASP A 135 4.18 21.85 -0.07
C ASP A 135 3.00 22.79 -0.38
N GLU A 136 3.16 23.75 -1.30
CA GLU A 136 2.07 24.65 -1.73
C GLU A 136 0.94 23.90 -2.45
N VAL A 137 1.27 22.98 -3.35
CA VAL A 137 0.26 22.15 -4.02
C VAL A 137 -0.48 21.28 -2.99
N ILE A 138 0.25 20.68 -2.04
CA ILE A 138 -0.37 19.85 -1.00
C ILE A 138 -1.23 20.69 -0.05
N LYS A 139 -0.83 21.91 0.32
CA LYS A 139 -1.69 22.85 1.07
C LYS A 139 -3.03 23.05 0.36
N ASN A 140 -3.01 23.33 -0.93
CA ASN A 140 -4.24 23.50 -1.70
C ASN A 140 -5.10 22.22 -1.77
N VAL A 141 -4.48 21.04 -1.87
CA VAL A 141 -5.20 19.75 -1.77
C VAL A 141 -5.84 19.59 -0.39
N LYS A 142 -5.14 20.00 0.68
CA LYS A 142 -5.65 19.90 2.05
C LYS A 142 -6.79 20.86 2.34
N GLU A 143 -6.86 22.02 1.70
CA GLU A 143 -8.02 22.93 1.78
C GLU A 143 -9.30 22.23 1.30
N HIS A 144 -9.22 21.52 0.18
CA HIS A 144 -10.36 20.81 -0.41
C HIS A 144 -10.63 19.45 0.25
N PHE A 145 -9.57 18.78 0.73
CA PHE A 145 -9.63 17.44 1.29
C PHE A 145 -8.88 17.37 2.64
N PRO A 146 -9.39 18.00 3.71
CA PRO A 146 -8.67 18.17 4.98
C PRO A 146 -8.38 16.86 5.71
N ARG A 147 -9.15 15.79 5.46
CA ARG A 147 -8.91 14.45 6.05
C ARG A 147 -8.14 13.50 5.13
N SER A 148 -7.72 13.97 3.96
CA SER A 148 -6.93 13.14 3.04
C SER A 148 -5.58 12.76 3.67
N GLY A 149 -5.23 11.48 3.57
CA GLY A 149 -3.90 10.98 3.86
C GLY A 149 -3.09 10.76 2.58
N TYR A 150 -1.82 10.38 2.74
CA TYR A 150 -0.85 10.35 1.64
C TYR A 150 -1.30 9.57 0.39
N ARG A 151 -2.06 8.46 0.54
CA ARG A 151 -2.56 7.67 -0.60
C ARG A 151 -3.56 8.45 -1.45
N VAL A 152 -4.47 9.17 -0.79
CA VAL A 152 -5.48 10.00 -1.46
C VAL A 152 -4.80 11.21 -2.09
N THR A 153 -3.93 11.89 -1.34
CA THR A 153 -3.14 13.03 -1.83
C THR A 153 -2.31 12.63 -3.05
N LEU A 154 -1.62 11.49 -3.02
CA LEU A 154 -0.86 10.96 -4.16
C LEU A 154 -1.75 10.68 -5.39
N GLY A 155 -2.97 10.17 -5.18
CA GLY A 155 -3.95 9.97 -6.24
C GLY A 155 -4.42 11.29 -6.87
N ILE A 156 -4.68 12.30 -6.04
CA ILE A 156 -5.06 13.64 -6.50
C ILE A 156 -3.92 14.28 -7.31
N LEU A 157 -2.68 14.23 -6.79
CA LEU A 157 -1.50 14.72 -7.50
C LEU A 157 -1.34 14.06 -8.87
N ARG A 158 -1.52 12.74 -8.96
CA ARG A 158 -1.50 12.02 -10.24
C ARG A 158 -2.61 12.46 -11.19
N SER A 159 -3.82 12.70 -10.68
CA SER A 159 -4.93 13.20 -11.50
C SER A 159 -4.68 14.62 -12.03
N MET A 160 -3.86 15.40 -11.33
CA MET A 160 -3.37 16.72 -11.77
C MET A 160 -2.15 16.62 -12.71
N GLY A 161 -1.65 15.40 -12.97
CA GLY A 161 -0.46 15.16 -13.81
C GLY A 161 0.88 15.13 -13.05
N TYR A 162 0.88 15.41 -11.74
CA TYR A 162 2.10 15.40 -10.92
C TYR A 162 2.51 13.98 -10.53
N HIS A 163 3.65 13.54 -11.05
CA HIS A 163 4.27 12.26 -10.73
C HIS A 163 5.37 12.44 -9.68
N VAL A 164 5.00 12.37 -8.40
CA VAL A 164 5.92 12.62 -7.27
C VAL A 164 6.22 11.31 -6.55
N GLN A 165 7.44 11.19 -5.99
CA GLN A 165 7.79 10.06 -5.13
C GLN A 165 6.89 10.02 -3.89
N GLU A 166 6.40 8.84 -3.52
CA GLU A 166 5.55 8.66 -2.34
C GLU A 166 6.21 9.20 -1.07
N LEU A 167 7.53 8.97 -0.92
CA LEU A 167 8.29 9.47 0.21
C LEU A 167 8.21 10.99 0.32
N ARG A 168 8.38 11.72 -0.80
CA ARG A 168 8.30 13.20 -0.81
C ARG A 168 6.92 13.71 -0.46
N VAL A 169 5.86 13.05 -0.94
CA VAL A 169 4.47 13.38 -0.55
C VAL A 169 4.26 13.17 0.95
N ARG A 170 4.84 12.12 1.53
CA ARG A 170 4.76 11.87 2.98
C ARG A 170 5.54 12.91 3.77
N GLU A 171 6.74 13.30 3.34
CA GLU A 171 7.50 14.38 3.99
C GLU A 171 6.80 15.73 3.89
N SER A 172 6.25 16.05 2.73
CA SER A 172 5.47 17.28 2.53
C SER A 172 4.25 17.32 3.45
N LEU A 173 3.50 16.21 3.55
CA LEU A 173 2.39 16.12 4.50
C LEU A 173 2.82 16.25 5.96
N ARG A 174 4.03 15.81 6.32
CA ARG A 174 4.58 16.05 7.67
C ARG A 174 4.87 17.53 7.91
N ARG A 175 5.34 18.26 6.91
CA ARG A 175 5.59 19.71 7.02
C ARG A 175 4.31 20.54 6.99
N VAL A 176 3.33 20.15 6.18
CA VAL A 176 2.10 20.91 5.92
C VAL A 176 0.95 20.55 6.87
N ASP A 177 0.83 19.29 7.26
CA ASP A 177 -0.32 18.74 8.00
C ASP A 177 0.16 17.72 9.06
N ILE A 178 1.05 18.16 9.95
CA ILE A 178 1.58 17.29 11.01
C ILE A 178 0.46 16.78 11.92
N GLU A 179 -0.52 17.62 12.26
CA GLU A 179 -1.67 17.25 13.09
C GLU A 179 -2.52 16.16 12.43
N GLY A 180 -2.86 16.32 11.14
CA GLY A 180 -3.62 15.31 10.41
C GLY A 180 -2.84 14.00 10.23
N VAL A 181 -1.51 14.07 10.13
CA VAL A 181 -0.63 12.88 10.14
C VAL A 181 -0.67 12.19 11.50
N LEU A 182 -0.53 12.93 12.61
CA LEU A 182 -0.57 12.40 13.97
C LEU A 182 -1.95 11.79 14.29
N MET A 183 -3.03 12.52 14.02
CA MET A 183 -4.39 12.06 14.26
C MET A 183 -4.66 10.75 13.53
N ARG A 184 -4.29 10.63 12.25
CA ARG A 184 -4.41 9.37 11.52
C ARG A 184 -3.53 8.27 12.10
N SER A 185 -2.32 8.60 12.55
CA SER A 185 -1.38 7.61 13.11
C SER A 185 -1.85 7.06 14.46
N LEU A 186 -2.49 7.90 15.28
CA LEU A 186 -3.09 7.56 16.57
C LEU A 186 -4.45 6.86 16.42
N GLN A 187 -5.29 7.32 15.48
CA GLN A 187 -6.63 6.78 15.23
C GLN A 187 -6.64 5.43 14.49
N LEU A 188 -5.51 5.00 13.92
CA LEU A 188 -5.35 3.65 13.39
C LEU A 188 -5.36 2.63 14.54
N GLN A 189 -6.54 2.47 15.15
CA GLN A 189 -6.97 1.33 15.93
C GLN A 189 -6.81 0.12 15.02
N ILE A 190 -6.04 -0.86 15.47
CA ILE A 190 -5.91 -2.11 14.73
C ILE A 190 -7.30 -2.72 14.63
N ILE A 191 -7.71 -3.06 13.41
CA ILE A 191 -8.87 -3.91 13.20
C ILE A 191 -8.53 -5.23 13.88
N HIS A 192 -9.11 -5.48 15.07
CA HIS A 192 -8.99 -6.74 15.76
C HIS A 192 -9.66 -7.80 14.89
N ARG A 193 -8.87 -8.58 14.15
CA ARG A 193 -9.39 -9.71 13.39
C ARG A 193 -9.91 -10.73 14.39
N ARG A 194 -11.18 -11.11 14.26
CA ARG A 194 -11.80 -12.10 15.14
C ARG A 194 -11.12 -13.45 14.95
N LYS A 195 -10.68 -14.06 16.05
CA LYS A 195 -10.24 -15.46 16.06
C LYS A 195 -11.47 -16.32 16.28
N TYR A 196 -11.84 -17.10 15.27
CA TYR A 196 -12.96 -18.02 15.39
C TYR A 196 -12.44 -19.41 15.76
N THR A 197 -12.99 -19.99 16.82
CA THR A 197 -12.80 -21.41 17.14
C THR A 197 -14.05 -22.15 16.66
N VAL A 198 -13.85 -23.14 15.80
CA VAL A 198 -14.95 -23.89 15.17
C VAL A 198 -14.81 -25.38 15.47
N TYR A 199 -15.95 -26.06 15.61
CA TYR A 199 -16.00 -27.47 16.02
C TYR A 199 -15.56 -28.45 14.91
N GLY A 200 -15.52 -28.01 13.65
CA GLY A 200 -15.10 -28.83 12.51
C GLY A 200 -15.16 -28.09 11.18
N PRO A 201 -14.81 -28.76 10.06
CA PRO A 201 -14.91 -28.19 8.71
C PRO A 201 -16.34 -27.69 8.42
N ASN A 202 -16.48 -26.56 7.71
CA ASN A 202 -17.76 -25.91 7.35
C ASN A 202 -18.63 -25.38 8.52
N ALA A 203 -18.14 -25.38 9.76
CA ALA A 203 -18.91 -24.85 10.90
C ALA A 203 -18.93 -23.31 11.00
N LEU A 204 -18.17 -22.59 10.17
CA LEU A 204 -18.20 -21.13 10.07
C LEU A 204 -18.16 -20.68 8.62
N TRP A 205 -19.09 -19.79 8.28
CA TRP A 205 -19.12 -19.10 7.00
C TRP A 205 -18.83 -17.62 7.24
N HIS A 206 -17.73 -17.13 6.66
CA HIS A 206 -17.44 -15.70 6.63
C HIS A 206 -17.95 -15.13 5.31
N VAL A 207 -18.93 -14.24 5.38
CA VAL A 207 -19.44 -13.53 4.19
C VAL A 207 -18.71 -12.19 4.12
N ASP A 208 -17.66 -12.12 3.30
CA ASP A 208 -16.98 -10.86 3.01
C ASP A 208 -17.70 -10.13 1.88
N THR A 209 -18.19 -8.92 2.16
CA THR A 209 -18.88 -8.12 1.15
C THR A 209 -17.85 -7.37 0.32
N ASN A 210 -17.51 -7.91 -0.86
CA ASN A 210 -16.61 -7.24 -1.79
C ASN A 210 -17.34 -6.11 -2.53
N HIS A 211 -17.38 -4.92 -1.91
CA HIS A 211 -18.05 -3.74 -2.45
C HIS A 211 -17.49 -3.25 -3.81
N LYS A 212 -16.32 -3.75 -4.24
CA LYS A 212 -15.76 -3.41 -5.57
C LYS A 212 -16.51 -4.08 -6.73
N LEU A 213 -17.27 -5.14 -6.48
CA LEU A 213 -18.02 -5.88 -7.52
C LEU A 213 -19.44 -5.34 -7.73
N ILE A 214 -19.96 -4.53 -6.81
CA ILE A 214 -21.34 -4.02 -6.87
C ILE A 214 -21.52 -2.99 -8.00
N SER A 215 -20.47 -2.22 -8.32
CA SER A 215 -20.49 -1.29 -9.46
C SER A 215 -20.59 -2.01 -10.81
N ASP A 216 -19.96 -3.18 -10.94
CA ASP A 216 -19.91 -3.93 -12.20
C ASP A 216 -21.21 -4.68 -12.46
N ILE A 217 -21.85 -5.22 -11.41
CA ILE A 217 -23.14 -5.93 -11.52
C ILE A 217 -24.27 -4.97 -11.92
N ARG A 218 -24.31 -3.75 -11.35
CA ARG A 218 -25.29 -2.73 -11.76
C ARG A 218 -25.16 -2.34 -13.23
N ARG A 219 -23.92 -2.28 -13.75
CA ARG A 219 -23.67 -1.96 -15.16
C ARG A 219 -24.03 -3.11 -16.10
N PHE A 220 -23.96 -4.36 -15.63
CA PHE A 220 -24.35 -5.54 -16.41
C PHE A 220 -25.88 -5.69 -16.50
N LEU A 221 -26.60 -5.52 -15.38
CA LEU A 221 -28.06 -5.64 -15.35
C LEU A 221 -28.79 -4.53 -16.12
N LEU A 222 -28.21 -3.34 -16.24
CA LEU A 222 -28.77 -2.25 -17.06
C LEU A 222 -28.52 -2.42 -18.57
N ARG A 223 -27.70 -3.39 -18.98
CA ARG A 223 -27.34 -3.64 -20.39
C ARG A 223 -28.13 -4.79 -21.03
N GLU A 224 -28.74 -5.64 -20.21
CA GLU A 224 -29.59 -6.77 -20.66
C GLU A 224 -31.09 -6.43 -20.63
N GLY A 225 -31.44 -5.18 -20.29
CA GLY A 225 -32.82 -4.68 -20.23
C GLY A 225 -33.13 -3.61 -21.28
N SER A 226 -32.51 -3.68 -22.47
CA SER A 226 -32.79 -2.80 -23.63
C SER A 226 -33.11 -3.61 -24.87
#